data_AF-A0A4Q6FWC1-F1
#
_entry.id   AF-A0A4Q6FWC1-F1
#
_cell.length_a   1.000
_cell.length_b   1.000
_cell.length_c   1.000
_cell.angle_alpha   90.00
_cell.angle_beta   90.00
_cell.angle_gamma   90.00
#
_symmetry.space_group_name_H-M   'P 1'
#
loop_
_entity.id
_entity.type
_entity.pdbx_description
1 polymer ?
#
loop_
_entity_poly.entity_id
_entity_poly.type
_entity_poly.pdbx_seq_one_letter_code
_entity_poly.pdbx_strand_id
1 'polypeptide(L)'
;MLIRSCLVALTGLSLSYFAFAAPGNPERLPSQIDPNISPAGFELSRADLVSRYPDIEEGSQQVENKKIVCPFLRMLERAGLFNPELETQSTLTVGIIKIATYAREFGCVVAGCGGVAAAVSAGQVTELASTPGKVNVEALHKALGISHECGLTFAKGGSVVDDATRDSTLAALKERSDTLGRLTFDDLEAVKLSICEAQDVKISAPGRVEIGLIYSFLGGNERGFIDYDDVVRFFHAELPKTLGRPGIATH
;
A
#
# COMPACT_ATOMS: atom_id res chain seq x y z
N MET A 1 -8.50 -13.92 -29.96
CA MET A 1 -9.75 -13.14 -29.89
C MET A 1 -10.61 -13.70 -28.76
N LEU A 2 -10.45 -13.18 -27.54
CA LEU A 2 -11.31 -13.43 -26.39
C LEU A 2 -11.45 -12.10 -25.66
N ILE A 3 -12.53 -11.39 -25.97
CA ILE A 3 -13.01 -10.22 -25.23
C ILE A 3 -14.17 -10.70 -24.36
N ARG A 4 -14.10 -10.38 -23.06
CA ARG A 4 -15.21 -9.99 -22.16
C ARG A 4 -14.64 -9.92 -20.74
N SER A 5 -14.91 -8.96 -19.87
CA SER A 5 -15.35 -7.55 -19.92
C SER A 5 -15.53 -7.17 -18.44
N CYS A 6 -15.19 -5.93 -18.08
CA CYS A 6 -15.51 -5.32 -16.79
C CYS A 6 -17.03 -5.28 -16.50
N LEU A 7 -17.33 -5.07 -15.21
CA LEU A 7 -18.55 -4.48 -14.64
C LEU A 7 -19.70 -5.46 -14.32
N VAL A 8 -19.80 -5.89 -13.06
CA VAL A 8 -20.95 -5.68 -12.13
C VAL A 8 -20.51 -6.18 -10.75
N ALA A 9 -20.35 -5.24 -9.79
CA ALA A 9 -20.68 -5.38 -8.37
C ALA A 9 -19.97 -4.26 -7.62
N LEU A 10 -20.67 -3.16 -7.35
CA LEU A 10 -20.52 -2.27 -6.17
C LEU A 10 -21.38 -1.00 -6.34
N THR A 11 -22.64 -1.17 -6.73
CA THR A 11 -23.72 -0.26 -6.33
C THR A 11 -24.82 -1.15 -5.75
N GLY A 12 -24.97 -1.17 -4.42
CA GLY A 12 -26.15 -1.78 -3.79
C GLY A 12 -25.97 -3.06 -2.97
N LEU A 13 -24.83 -3.31 -2.33
CA LEU A 13 -24.80 -4.28 -1.23
C LEU A 13 -24.90 -3.55 0.11
N SER A 14 -26.13 -3.51 0.62
CA SER A 14 -26.40 -3.37 2.04
C SER A 14 -25.56 -4.42 2.77
N LEU A 15 -24.59 -3.96 3.56
CA LEU A 15 -23.79 -4.78 4.47
C LEU A 15 -24.72 -5.37 5.53
N SER A 16 -25.28 -6.54 5.24
CA SER A 16 -25.85 -7.40 6.26
C SER A 16 -24.71 -8.12 6.97
N TYR A 17 -24.63 -7.88 8.28
CA TYR A 17 -23.79 -8.52 9.28
C TYR A 17 -23.51 -10.01 8.97
N PHE A 18 -22.23 -10.36 8.80
CA PHE A 18 -21.76 -11.72 9.04
C PHE A 18 -20.95 -11.73 10.34
N ALA A 19 -21.62 -12.12 11.41
CA ALA A 19 -20.98 -12.49 12.67
C ALA A 19 -20.58 -13.97 12.59
N PHE A 20 -19.28 -14.25 12.46
CA PHE A 20 -18.72 -15.57 12.76
C PHE A 20 -18.08 -15.50 14.14
N ALA A 21 -18.72 -16.13 15.12
CA ALA A 21 -18.15 -16.38 16.44
C ALA A 21 -17.40 -17.72 16.42
N ALA A 22 -16.10 -17.69 16.70
CA ALA A 22 -15.32 -18.87 17.05
C ALA A 22 -15.01 -18.83 18.57
N PRO A 23 -15.09 -19.96 19.30
CA PRO A 23 -14.80 -19.97 20.73
C PRO A 23 -13.32 -20.34 20.97
N GLY A 24 -12.62 -19.59 21.83
CA GLY A 24 -11.39 -20.07 22.46
C GLY A 24 -10.27 -19.06 22.72
N ASN A 25 -10.17 -18.68 24.00
CA ASN A 25 -9.03 -18.14 24.77
C ASN A 25 -8.57 -16.67 24.55
N PRO A 26 -8.51 -15.83 25.62
CA PRO A 26 -8.20 -14.42 25.51
C PRO A 26 -6.70 -14.17 25.68
N GLU A 27 -5.96 -14.12 24.59
CA GLU A 27 -4.73 -13.33 24.59
C GLU A 27 -5.11 -11.84 24.54
N ARG A 28 -4.50 -11.04 25.43
CA ARG A 28 -4.72 -9.60 25.53
C ARG A 28 -4.43 -8.92 24.19
N LEU A 29 -5.48 -8.70 23.41
CA LEU A 29 -5.52 -7.66 22.39
C LEU A 29 -5.19 -6.32 23.08
N PRO A 30 -4.27 -5.50 22.53
CA PRO A 30 -4.18 -4.12 22.97
C PRO A 30 -5.57 -3.48 22.81
N SER A 31 -5.98 -2.86 23.91
CA SER A 31 -7.28 -2.26 24.21
C SER A 31 -8.13 -1.83 23.01
N GLN A 32 -9.40 -2.22 23.11
CA GLN A 32 -10.55 -1.77 22.34
C GLN A 32 -10.41 -0.34 21.81
N ILE A 33 -10.21 -0.22 20.50
CA ILE A 33 -10.45 1.02 19.78
C ILE A 33 -11.95 1.06 19.46
N ASP A 34 -12.66 1.98 20.09
CA ASP A 34 -14.08 2.23 19.90
C ASP A 34 -14.41 2.41 18.40
N PRO A 35 -15.34 1.61 17.84
CA PRO A 35 -15.75 1.71 16.44
C PRO A 35 -16.59 2.97 16.12
N ASN A 36 -16.99 3.78 17.11
CA ASN A 36 -17.79 5.00 16.94
C ASN A 36 -17.01 6.33 17.02
N ILE A 37 -15.68 6.31 16.97
CA ILE A 37 -14.91 7.56 16.86
C ILE A 37 -15.04 8.12 15.44
N SER A 38 -15.81 9.20 15.31
CA SER A 38 -15.83 10.13 14.18
C SER A 38 -14.38 10.55 13.79
N PRO A 39 -14.03 10.73 12.49
CA PRO A 39 -12.64 10.86 12.01
C PRO A 39 -11.94 12.20 12.36
N ALA A 40 -12.57 13.03 13.20
CA ALA A 40 -11.98 14.21 13.80
C ALA A 40 -11.40 13.84 15.16
N GLY A 41 -10.13 13.42 15.22
CA GLY A 41 -9.45 13.17 16.51
C GLY A 41 -8.29 12.17 16.48
N PHE A 42 -8.12 11.38 15.43
CA PHE A 42 -6.88 10.60 15.26
C PHE A 42 -5.85 11.48 14.54
N GLU A 43 -5.05 12.20 15.34
CA GLU A 43 -3.86 12.89 14.84
C GLU A 43 -2.75 11.84 14.73
N LEU A 44 -2.31 11.59 13.50
CA LEU A 44 -1.26 10.62 13.20
C LEU A 44 0.09 11.20 13.65
N SER A 45 0.59 10.78 14.80
CA SER A 45 1.88 11.23 15.31
C SER A 45 3.02 10.41 14.70
N ARG A 46 3.82 11.04 13.86
CA ARG A 46 5.06 10.42 13.34
C ARG A 46 6.00 10.02 14.48
N ALA A 47 6.13 10.86 15.49
CA ALA A 47 7.01 10.60 16.64
C ALA A 47 6.57 9.32 17.38
N ASP A 48 5.26 9.13 17.56
CA ASP A 48 4.72 7.93 18.20
C ASP A 48 4.96 6.68 17.34
N LEU A 49 4.79 6.78 16.01
CA LEU A 49 5.08 5.69 15.09
C LEU A 49 6.55 5.28 15.12
N VAL A 50 7.49 6.23 15.06
CA VAL A 50 8.93 5.94 15.19
C VAL A 50 9.26 5.33 16.55
N SER A 51 8.67 5.83 17.63
CA SER A 51 8.89 5.27 18.97
C SER A 51 8.42 3.82 19.08
N ARG A 52 7.37 3.43 18.35
CA ARG A 52 6.84 2.06 18.36
C ARG A 52 7.52 1.15 17.34
N TYR A 53 7.98 1.73 16.23
CA TYR A 53 8.56 1.05 15.08
C TYR A 53 9.85 1.77 14.66
N PRO A 54 10.95 1.64 15.42
CA PRO A 54 12.20 2.33 15.10
C PRO A 54 12.80 1.86 13.77
N ASP A 55 12.48 0.64 13.33
CA ASP A 55 13.05 0.05 12.13
C ASP A 55 12.58 0.69 10.82
N ILE A 56 11.51 1.49 10.85
CA ILE A 56 11.06 2.29 9.70
C ILE A 56 11.54 3.75 9.75
N GLU A 57 12.37 4.12 10.72
CA GLU A 57 12.98 5.45 10.75
C GLU A 57 14.04 5.63 9.65
N GLU A 58 14.29 6.89 9.28
CA GLU A 58 15.40 7.28 8.41
C GLU A 58 16.72 6.70 8.89
N GLY A 59 17.45 6.05 7.98
CA GLY A 59 18.78 5.51 8.30
C GLY A 59 18.76 4.20 9.10
N SER A 60 17.59 3.59 9.30
CA SER A 60 17.49 2.23 9.82
C SER A 60 18.34 1.27 8.99
N GLN A 61 19.06 0.38 9.68
CA GLN A 61 19.96 -0.60 9.05
C GLN A 61 19.24 -1.90 8.63
N GLN A 62 17.95 -2.02 8.91
CA GLN A 62 17.17 -3.18 8.47
C GLN A 62 17.12 -3.24 6.94
N VAL A 63 17.45 -4.40 6.39
CA VAL A 63 17.40 -4.61 4.94
C VAL A 63 15.94 -4.70 4.48
N GLU A 64 15.58 -3.96 3.43
CA GLU A 64 14.24 -4.04 2.83
C GLU A 64 13.97 -5.44 2.23
N ASN A 65 12.83 -6.06 2.54
CA ASN A 65 12.36 -7.23 1.79
C ASN A 65 11.84 -6.82 0.40
N LYS A 66 12.74 -6.78 -0.60
CA LYS A 66 12.43 -6.37 -1.98
C LYS A 66 11.40 -7.25 -2.70
N LYS A 67 11.02 -8.42 -2.18
CA LYS A 67 9.90 -9.21 -2.74
C LYS A 67 8.54 -8.55 -2.52
N ILE A 68 8.44 -7.67 -1.52
CA ILE A 68 7.23 -6.91 -1.25
C ILE A 68 7.26 -5.64 -2.10
N VAL A 69 6.71 -5.73 -3.31
CA VAL A 69 6.75 -4.62 -4.29
C VAL A 69 5.95 -3.39 -3.86
N CYS A 70 4.94 -3.55 -3.00
CA CYS A 70 4.18 -2.43 -2.46
C CYS A 70 4.99 -1.74 -1.32
N PRO A 71 5.41 -0.47 -1.49
CA PRO A 71 6.21 0.23 -0.48
C PRO A 71 5.53 0.33 0.89
N PHE A 72 4.21 0.52 0.92
CA PHE A 72 3.46 0.56 2.18
C PHE A 72 3.52 -0.77 2.93
N LEU A 73 3.23 -1.89 2.26
CA LEU A 73 3.29 -3.21 2.88
C LEU A 73 4.73 -3.59 3.26
N ARG A 74 5.73 -3.15 2.47
CA ARG A 74 7.15 -3.36 2.80
C ARG A 74 7.55 -2.57 4.04
N MET A 75 7.04 -1.36 4.22
CA MET A 75 7.23 -0.58 5.45
C MET A 75 6.57 -1.25 6.65
N LEU A 76 5.35 -1.79 6.51
CA LEU A 76 4.70 -2.55 7.60
C LEU A 76 5.48 -3.83 7.96
N GLU A 77 6.02 -4.53 6.96
CA GLU A 77 6.90 -5.68 7.20
C GLU A 77 8.17 -5.26 7.95
N ARG A 78 8.81 -4.19 7.49
CA ARG A 78 10.00 -3.61 8.12
C ARG A 78 9.74 -3.17 9.57
N ALA A 79 8.54 -2.70 9.88
CA ALA A 79 8.09 -2.39 11.23
C ALA A 79 7.86 -3.64 12.13
N GLY A 80 8.15 -4.85 11.64
CA GLY A 80 7.97 -6.11 12.37
C GLY A 80 6.51 -6.56 12.47
N LEU A 81 5.58 -5.92 11.77
CA LEU A 81 4.14 -6.20 11.90
C LEU A 81 3.73 -7.49 11.17
N PHE A 82 4.51 -7.89 10.17
CA PHE A 82 4.37 -9.16 9.46
C PHE A 82 5.44 -10.14 9.92
N ASN A 83 5.55 -10.36 11.23
CA ASN A 83 6.61 -11.20 11.77
C ASN A 83 6.43 -12.68 11.33
N PRO A 84 7.43 -13.29 10.63
CA PRO A 84 7.39 -14.68 10.20
C PRO A 84 7.76 -15.69 11.31
N GLU A 85 8.16 -15.22 12.51
CA GLU A 85 8.62 -16.07 13.62
C GLU A 85 7.59 -17.10 14.13
N LEU A 86 6.33 -16.99 13.72
CA LEU A 86 5.29 -17.96 14.03
C LEU A 86 5.03 -19.00 12.93
N GLU A 87 5.62 -18.87 11.74
CA GLU A 87 5.26 -19.73 10.62
C GLU A 87 6.51 -20.26 9.90
N THR A 88 6.71 -21.57 10.02
CA THR A 88 7.50 -22.47 9.17
C THR A 88 7.06 -22.46 7.68
N GLN A 89 6.56 -21.33 7.17
CA GLN A 89 6.01 -21.19 5.83
C GLN A 89 7.03 -20.53 4.90
N SER A 90 7.11 -21.06 3.68
CA SER A 90 8.00 -20.56 2.61
C SER A 90 7.55 -19.23 1.99
N THR A 91 6.41 -18.68 2.43
CA THR A 91 5.82 -17.43 1.91
C THR A 91 5.23 -16.58 3.04
N LEU A 92 5.35 -15.26 2.93
CA LEU A 92 4.78 -14.34 3.90
C LEU A 92 3.29 -14.06 3.60
N THR A 93 2.41 -14.76 4.30
CA THR A 93 0.95 -14.64 4.11
C THR A 93 0.27 -13.98 5.32
N VAL A 94 -0.49 -12.90 5.09
CA VAL A 94 -1.08 -12.07 6.14
C VAL A 94 -2.60 -11.97 5.96
N GLY A 95 -3.37 -12.12 7.03
CA GLY A 95 -4.83 -11.97 6.98
C GLY A 95 -5.28 -10.53 6.68
N ILE A 96 -6.36 -10.35 5.91
CA ILE A 96 -6.90 -9.03 5.53
C ILE A 96 -7.18 -8.17 6.76
N ILE A 97 -7.77 -8.75 7.82
CA ILE A 97 -8.10 -8.03 9.06
C ILE A 97 -6.82 -7.48 9.71
N LYS A 98 -5.75 -8.29 9.73
CA LYS A 98 -4.45 -7.90 10.28
C LYS A 98 -3.84 -6.75 9.46
N ILE A 99 -3.88 -6.83 8.12
CA ILE A 99 -3.44 -5.74 7.24
C ILE A 99 -4.24 -4.46 7.50
N ALA A 100 -5.57 -4.55 7.55
CA ALA A 100 -6.44 -3.39 7.76
C ALA A 100 -6.22 -2.73 9.13
N THR A 101 -6.04 -3.54 10.18
CA THR A 101 -5.74 -3.06 11.54
C THR A 101 -4.44 -2.29 11.55
N TYR A 102 -3.35 -2.86 11.01
CA TYR A 102 -2.08 -2.15 10.97
C TYR A 102 -2.12 -0.93 10.07
N ALA A 103 -2.74 -1.01 8.90
CA ALA A 103 -2.87 0.14 8.01
C ALA A 103 -3.60 1.31 8.68
N ARG A 104 -4.55 1.05 9.58
CA ARG A 104 -5.25 2.07 10.38
C ARG A 104 -4.30 2.82 11.31
N GLU A 105 -3.30 2.15 11.87
CA GLU A 105 -2.28 2.79 12.71
C GLU A 105 -1.46 3.82 11.93
N PHE A 106 -1.33 3.63 10.62
CA PHE A 106 -0.66 4.55 9.68
C PHE A 106 -1.65 5.50 8.98
N GLY A 107 -2.84 5.70 9.56
CA GLY A 107 -3.82 6.68 9.10
C GLY A 107 -4.74 6.20 7.97
N CYS A 108 -4.64 4.95 7.54
CA CYS A 108 -5.53 4.45 6.49
C CYS A 108 -6.95 4.19 7.00
N VAL A 109 -7.94 4.66 6.25
CA VAL A 109 -9.33 4.31 6.54
C VAL A 109 -9.55 2.83 6.24
N VAL A 110 -10.15 2.09 7.20
CA VAL A 110 -10.38 0.64 7.12
C VAL A 110 -11.09 0.23 5.83
N ALA A 111 -12.08 1.01 5.39
CA ALA A 111 -12.79 0.75 4.13
C ALA A 111 -11.88 0.86 2.89
N GLY A 112 -10.87 1.75 2.92
CA GLY A 112 -9.89 1.92 1.85
C GLY A 112 -8.88 0.76 1.83
N CYS A 113 -8.04 0.65 2.86
CA CYS A 113 -6.98 -0.37 2.88
C CYS A 113 -7.52 -1.80 3.01
N GLY A 114 -8.60 -2.00 3.77
CA GLY A 114 -9.26 -3.30 3.86
C GLY A 114 -9.89 -3.73 2.53
N GLY A 115 -10.49 -2.78 1.80
CA GLY A 115 -11.04 -3.03 0.46
C GLY A 115 -9.96 -3.44 -0.54
N VAL A 116 -8.83 -2.72 -0.57
CA VAL A 116 -7.69 -3.07 -1.44
C VAL A 116 -7.12 -4.45 -1.06
N ALA A 117 -6.91 -4.71 0.23
CA ALA A 117 -6.41 -6.01 0.70
C ALA A 117 -7.37 -7.16 0.36
N ALA A 118 -8.69 -6.94 0.44
CA ALA A 118 -9.69 -7.92 0.03
C ALA A 118 -9.66 -8.19 -1.49
N ALA A 119 -9.53 -7.15 -2.30
CA ALA A 119 -9.40 -7.29 -3.75
C ALA A 119 -8.11 -8.04 -4.14
N VAL A 120 -7.00 -7.73 -3.49
CA VAL A 120 -5.72 -8.47 -3.66
C VAL A 120 -5.89 -9.94 -3.28
N SER A 121 -6.49 -10.22 -2.11
CA SER A 121 -6.73 -11.59 -1.66
C SER A 121 -7.56 -12.38 -2.68
N ALA A 122 -8.66 -11.80 -3.17
CA ALA A 122 -9.49 -12.42 -4.19
C ALA A 122 -8.72 -12.72 -5.48
N GLY A 123 -7.92 -11.77 -5.97
CA GLY A 123 -7.09 -11.95 -7.16
C GLY A 123 -5.96 -12.97 -6.98
N GLN A 124 -5.43 -13.16 -5.77
CA GLN A 124 -4.40 -14.17 -5.51
C GLN A 124 -4.94 -15.58 -5.36
N VAL A 125 -6.20 -15.74 -4.92
CA VAL A 125 -6.86 -17.04 -4.83
C VAL A 125 -7.02 -17.67 -6.21
N THR A 126 -7.30 -16.87 -7.25
CA THR A 126 -7.45 -17.39 -8.63
C THR A 126 -6.15 -17.97 -9.19
N GLU A 127 -5.01 -17.44 -8.76
CA GLU A 127 -3.67 -17.86 -9.17
C GLU A 127 -3.00 -18.82 -8.18
N LEU A 128 -3.75 -19.34 -7.19
CA LEU A 128 -3.26 -20.21 -6.12
C LEU A 128 -2.05 -19.61 -5.35
N ALA A 129 -1.95 -18.28 -5.32
CA ALA A 129 -0.87 -17.56 -4.67
C ALA A 129 -1.14 -17.31 -3.17
N SER A 130 -2.40 -17.42 -2.74
CA SER A 130 -2.84 -17.34 -1.34
C SER A 130 -4.14 -18.10 -1.11
N THR A 131 -4.63 -18.08 0.13
CA THR A 131 -5.93 -18.65 0.55
C THR A 131 -6.95 -17.53 0.80
N PRO A 132 -8.27 -17.81 0.70
CA PRO A 132 -9.29 -16.79 0.92
C PRO A 132 -9.13 -16.09 2.27
N GLY A 133 -9.24 -14.75 2.26
CA GLY A 133 -9.10 -13.95 3.47
C GLY A 133 -7.66 -13.59 3.84
N LYS A 134 -6.68 -14.06 3.06
CA LYS A 134 -5.26 -13.77 3.24
C LYS A 134 -4.62 -13.19 1.97
N VAL A 135 -3.52 -12.46 2.17
CA VAL A 135 -2.68 -11.88 1.12
C VAL A 135 -1.27 -12.42 1.29
N ASN A 136 -0.72 -13.00 0.23
CA ASN A 136 0.71 -13.27 0.14
C ASN A 136 1.42 -11.98 -0.29
N VAL A 137 2.06 -11.29 0.65
CA VAL A 137 2.62 -9.95 0.41
C VAL A 137 3.88 -9.98 -0.46
N GLU A 138 4.49 -11.16 -0.65
CA GLU A 138 5.62 -11.37 -1.57
C GLU A 138 5.19 -11.77 -2.99
N ALA A 139 3.89 -12.03 -3.20
CA ALA A 139 3.33 -12.46 -4.48
C ALA A 139 2.25 -11.51 -5.02
N LEU A 140 2.34 -10.21 -4.70
CA LEU A 140 1.34 -9.22 -5.11
C LEU A 140 1.15 -9.13 -6.63
N HIS A 141 2.20 -9.41 -7.40
CA HIS A 141 2.16 -9.48 -8.87
C HIS A 141 1.18 -10.55 -9.41
N LYS A 142 0.81 -11.54 -8.59
CA LYS A 142 -0.16 -12.61 -8.94
C LYS A 142 -1.61 -12.25 -8.61
N ALA A 143 -1.89 -11.04 -8.12
CA ALA A 143 -3.26 -10.64 -7.78
C ALA A 143 -4.05 -10.26 -9.04
N LEU A 144 -4.68 -11.23 -9.72
CA LEU A 144 -5.38 -10.99 -10.99
C LEU A 144 -6.40 -9.84 -10.88
N GLY A 145 -6.36 -8.91 -11.83
CA GLY A 145 -7.25 -7.74 -11.88
C GLY A 145 -6.82 -6.58 -10.97
N ILE A 146 -5.83 -6.78 -10.10
CA ILE A 146 -5.23 -5.74 -9.24
C ILE A 146 -3.77 -5.49 -9.61
N SER A 147 -3.01 -6.55 -9.92
CA SER A 147 -1.64 -6.42 -10.41
C SER A 147 -1.61 -5.69 -11.75
N HIS A 148 -0.50 -4.98 -11.96
CA HIS A 148 -0.24 -4.23 -13.19
C HIS A 148 1.26 -4.31 -13.52
N GLU A 149 1.57 -4.06 -14.78
CA GLU A 149 2.88 -4.39 -15.35
C GLU A 149 3.88 -3.23 -15.30
N CYS A 150 3.47 -1.99 -14.99
CA CYS A 150 4.36 -0.82 -15.00
C CYS A 150 4.47 -0.21 -13.60
N GLY A 151 5.42 -0.69 -12.79
CA GLY A 151 5.67 -0.22 -11.43
C GLY A 151 6.47 1.07 -11.35
N LEU A 152 6.32 1.82 -10.24
CA LEU A 152 7.20 2.94 -9.89
C LEU A 152 8.55 2.47 -9.32
N THR A 153 8.62 1.23 -8.84
CA THR A 153 9.83 0.67 -8.23
C THR A 153 10.13 -0.75 -8.73
N PHE A 154 9.47 -1.22 -9.79
CA PHE A 154 9.69 -2.55 -10.37
C PHE A 154 9.54 -2.49 -11.89
N ALA A 155 10.37 -3.26 -12.59
CA ALA A 155 10.34 -3.33 -14.05
C ALA A 155 9.15 -4.16 -14.57
N LYS A 156 8.85 -4.06 -15.87
CA LYS A 156 7.83 -4.88 -16.55
C LYS A 156 8.03 -6.37 -16.30
N GLY A 157 6.96 -7.07 -15.91
CA GLY A 157 7.01 -8.48 -15.50
C GLY A 157 7.79 -8.76 -14.22
N GLY A 158 8.25 -7.72 -13.52
CA GLY A 158 9.03 -7.82 -12.29
C GLY A 158 8.19 -8.25 -11.10
N SER A 159 8.74 -9.12 -10.28
CA SER A 159 8.13 -9.59 -9.03
C SER A 159 8.81 -9.06 -7.77
N VAL A 160 9.84 -8.23 -7.94
CA VAL A 160 10.65 -7.64 -6.87
C VAL A 160 10.91 -6.17 -7.17
N VAL A 161 11.26 -5.40 -6.14
CA VAL A 161 11.78 -4.05 -6.28
C VAL A 161 13.07 -4.08 -7.08
N ASP A 162 13.14 -3.26 -8.12
CA ASP A 162 14.29 -3.09 -8.99
C ASP A 162 14.92 -1.71 -8.73
N ASP A 163 16.19 -1.70 -8.31
CA ASP A 163 16.87 -0.46 -7.91
C ASP A 163 17.04 0.48 -9.11
N ALA A 164 17.35 -0.03 -10.30
CA ALA A 164 17.50 0.80 -11.49
C ALA A 164 16.18 1.49 -11.86
N THR A 165 15.04 0.78 -11.79
CA THR A 165 13.72 1.35 -12.01
C THR A 165 13.36 2.37 -10.93
N ARG A 166 13.63 2.06 -9.66
CA ARG A 166 13.38 2.98 -8.53
C ARG A 166 14.20 4.27 -8.69
N ASP A 167 15.49 4.16 -8.95
CA ASP A 167 16.39 5.30 -9.10
C ASP A 167 16.01 6.16 -10.31
N SER A 168 15.69 5.53 -11.44
CA SER A 168 15.20 6.24 -12.63
C SER A 168 13.87 6.94 -12.38
N THR A 169 12.97 6.34 -11.61
CA THR A 169 11.68 6.94 -11.25
C THR A 169 11.88 8.13 -10.32
N LEU A 170 12.73 8.00 -9.30
CA LEU A 170 13.07 9.09 -8.40
C LEU A 170 13.76 10.25 -9.15
N ALA A 171 14.67 9.97 -10.08
CA ALA A 171 15.26 11.00 -10.92
C ALA A 171 14.21 11.76 -11.75
N ALA A 172 13.30 11.05 -12.42
CA ALA A 172 12.23 11.66 -13.21
C ALA A 172 11.25 12.49 -12.35
N LEU A 173 10.96 12.04 -11.12
CA LEU A 173 10.18 12.81 -10.16
C LEU A 173 10.95 14.06 -9.71
N LYS A 174 12.26 13.94 -9.44
CA LYS A 174 13.07 15.07 -9.01
C LYS A 174 13.07 16.19 -10.06
N GLU A 175 13.20 15.84 -11.34
CA GLU A 175 13.16 16.78 -12.46
C GLU A 175 11.83 17.54 -12.57
N ARG A 176 10.74 16.96 -12.07
CA ARG A 176 9.41 17.58 -12.06
C ARG A 176 9.10 18.36 -10.79
N SER A 177 9.86 18.13 -9.72
CA SER A 177 9.65 18.85 -8.47
C SER A 177 9.90 20.36 -8.64
N ASP A 178 9.10 21.18 -7.97
CA ASP A 178 9.30 22.63 -7.99
C ASP A 178 10.60 23.05 -7.28
N THR A 179 10.88 24.35 -7.23
CA THR A 179 12.09 24.87 -6.56
C THR A 179 12.14 24.59 -5.05
N LEU A 180 11.02 24.18 -4.45
CA LEU A 180 10.90 23.79 -3.05
C LEU A 180 10.91 22.26 -2.88
N GLY A 181 11.08 21.49 -3.95
CA GLY A 181 11.08 20.04 -3.93
C GLY A 181 9.68 19.42 -3.83
N ARG A 182 8.63 20.13 -4.25
CA ARG A 182 7.24 19.67 -4.14
C ARG A 182 6.76 19.05 -5.44
N LEU A 183 5.88 18.06 -5.31
CA LEU A 183 5.23 17.33 -6.41
C LEU A 183 3.72 17.40 -6.26
N THR A 184 3.03 17.67 -7.36
CA THR A 184 1.56 17.56 -7.44
C THR A 184 1.13 16.13 -7.78
N PHE A 185 -0.17 15.86 -7.71
CA PHE A 185 -0.73 14.59 -8.20
C PHE A 185 -0.40 14.37 -9.69
N ASP A 186 -0.52 15.42 -10.50
CA ASP A 186 -0.27 15.37 -11.94
C ASP A 186 1.20 15.05 -12.24
N ASP A 187 2.14 15.50 -11.40
CA ASP A 187 3.56 15.17 -11.56
C ASP A 187 3.84 13.67 -11.35
N LEU A 188 3.23 13.06 -10.31
CA LEU A 188 3.32 11.62 -10.08
C LEU A 188 2.66 10.84 -11.22
N GLU A 189 1.47 11.26 -11.64
CA GLU A 189 0.75 10.59 -12.73
C GLU A 189 1.53 10.67 -14.04
N ALA A 190 2.11 11.83 -14.36
CA ALA A 190 2.91 12.01 -15.57
C ALA A 190 4.14 11.09 -15.60
N VAL A 191 4.84 10.92 -14.48
CA VAL A 191 5.96 9.96 -14.40
C VAL A 191 5.48 8.53 -14.59
N LYS A 192 4.39 8.12 -13.90
CA LYS A 192 3.81 6.79 -14.07
C LYS A 192 3.43 6.52 -15.53
N LEU A 193 2.75 7.47 -16.17
CA LEU A 193 2.34 7.35 -17.57
C LEU A 193 3.55 7.19 -18.49
N SER A 194 4.60 7.98 -18.28
CA SER A 194 5.84 7.90 -19.06
C SER A 194 6.55 6.54 -18.88
N ILE A 195 6.58 5.99 -17.66
CA ILE A 195 7.12 4.65 -17.41
C ILE A 195 6.31 3.59 -18.14
N CYS A 196 4.98 3.63 -18.01
CA CYS A 196 4.09 2.68 -18.67
C CYS A 196 4.27 2.74 -20.20
N GLU A 197 4.34 3.94 -20.78
CA GLU A 197 4.60 4.15 -22.21
C GLU A 197 5.98 3.60 -22.64
N ALA A 198 7.05 3.92 -21.90
CA ALA A 198 8.39 3.43 -22.19
C ALA A 198 8.51 1.90 -22.11
N GLN A 199 7.66 1.26 -21.31
CA GLN A 199 7.57 -0.19 -21.17
C GLN A 199 6.57 -0.84 -22.14
N ASP A 200 5.94 -0.09 -23.04
CA ASP A 200 4.87 -0.56 -23.93
C ASP A 200 3.75 -1.27 -23.14
N VAL A 201 3.27 -0.57 -22.10
CA VAL A 201 2.18 -0.99 -21.21
C VAL A 201 1.18 0.14 -21.10
N LYS A 202 -0.11 -0.16 -21.25
CA LYS A 202 -1.16 0.83 -20.94
C LYS A 202 -1.40 0.85 -19.43
N ILE A 203 -1.45 2.04 -18.83
CA ILE A 203 -1.82 2.20 -17.42
C ILE A 203 -3.20 1.56 -17.15
N SER A 204 -3.29 0.77 -16.08
CA SER A 204 -4.53 0.15 -15.62
C SER A 204 -5.23 1.03 -14.57
N ALA A 205 -6.51 0.74 -14.28
CA ALA A 205 -7.22 1.41 -13.21
C ALA A 205 -6.56 1.19 -11.82
N PRO A 206 -6.13 -0.03 -11.45
CA PRO A 206 -5.30 -0.23 -10.24
C PRO A 206 -4.03 0.60 -10.21
N GLY A 207 -3.35 0.77 -11.36
CA GLY A 207 -2.15 1.60 -11.47
C GLY A 207 -2.41 3.08 -11.17
N ARG A 208 -3.60 3.60 -11.51
CA ARG A 208 -4.01 4.97 -11.14
C ARG A 208 -4.41 5.07 -9.67
N VAL A 209 -5.11 4.06 -9.14
CA VAL A 209 -5.46 3.99 -7.71
C VAL A 209 -4.20 4.00 -6.85
N GLU A 210 -3.15 3.28 -7.25
CA GLU A 210 -1.85 3.29 -6.58
C GLU A 210 -1.29 4.71 -6.42
N ILE A 211 -1.31 5.54 -7.48
CA ILE A 211 -0.83 6.93 -7.43
C ILE A 211 -1.62 7.75 -6.41
N GLY A 212 -2.95 7.64 -6.42
CA GLY A 212 -3.81 8.33 -5.44
C GLY A 212 -3.54 7.90 -4.01
N LEU A 213 -3.28 6.62 -3.76
CA LEU A 213 -2.93 6.11 -2.43
C LEU A 213 -1.57 6.64 -1.96
N ILE A 214 -0.56 6.69 -2.85
CA ILE A 214 0.75 7.28 -2.55
C ILE A 214 0.58 8.76 -2.21
N TYR A 215 -0.06 9.52 -3.10
CA TYR A 215 -0.23 10.96 -2.96
C TYR A 215 -0.97 11.32 -1.67
N SER A 216 -2.07 10.62 -1.37
CA SER A 216 -2.85 10.84 -0.15
C SER A 216 -2.11 10.43 1.13
N PHE A 217 -1.37 9.31 1.11
CA PHE A 217 -0.57 8.88 2.26
C PHE A 217 0.55 9.88 2.60
N LEU A 218 1.10 10.57 1.60
CA LEU A 218 2.16 11.57 1.79
C LEU A 218 1.61 12.99 2.05
N GLY A 219 0.31 13.11 2.37
CA GLY A 219 -0.33 14.38 2.74
C GLY A 219 -0.79 15.25 1.56
N GLY A 220 -0.76 14.72 0.34
CA GLY A 220 -1.08 15.46 -0.88
C GLY A 220 -2.52 15.98 -0.94
N ASN A 221 -3.49 15.20 -0.44
CA ASN A 221 -4.90 15.62 -0.43
C ASN A 221 -5.17 16.85 0.44
N GLU A 222 -4.40 17.00 1.53
CA GLU A 222 -4.58 18.08 2.51
C GLU A 222 -3.74 19.31 2.15
N ARG A 223 -2.54 19.09 1.59
CA ARG A 223 -1.57 20.16 1.30
C ARG A 223 -1.59 20.63 -0.15
N GLY A 224 -2.17 19.85 -1.07
CA GLY A 224 -2.11 20.10 -2.51
C GLY A 224 -0.76 19.76 -3.14
N PHE A 225 0.16 19.16 -2.39
CA PHE A 225 1.46 18.67 -2.86
C PHE A 225 2.04 17.63 -1.88
N ILE A 226 3.06 16.90 -2.34
CA ILE A 226 3.90 16.04 -1.51
C ILE A 226 5.36 16.45 -1.68
N ASP A 227 6.18 16.19 -0.66
CA ASP A 227 7.61 16.50 -0.72
C ASP A 227 8.36 15.35 -1.41
N TYR A 228 9.27 15.68 -2.33
CA TYR A 228 10.09 14.70 -3.04
C TYR A 228 10.85 13.79 -2.06
N ASP A 229 11.40 14.35 -0.99
CA ASP A 229 12.15 13.58 0.01
C ASP A 229 11.26 12.55 0.75
N ASP A 230 9.96 12.82 0.88
CA ASP A 230 8.99 11.88 1.45
C ASP A 230 8.67 10.74 0.46
N VAL A 231 8.69 11.01 -0.85
CA VAL A 231 8.61 9.96 -1.87
C VAL A 231 9.83 9.05 -1.83
N VAL A 232 11.04 9.63 -1.72
CA VAL A 232 12.28 8.86 -1.60
C VAL A 232 12.19 7.91 -0.41
N ARG A 233 11.87 8.42 0.78
CA ARG A 233 11.71 7.59 2.00
C ARG A 233 10.72 6.46 1.79
N PHE A 234 9.54 6.80 1.27
CA PHE A 234 8.48 5.83 1.07
C PHE A 234 8.86 4.72 0.07
N PHE A 235 9.53 5.07 -1.03
CA PHE A 235 10.02 4.09 -2.02
C PHE A 235 11.16 3.20 -1.49
N HIS A 236 11.76 3.58 -0.37
CA HIS A 236 12.73 2.80 0.40
C HIS A 236 12.12 2.15 1.65
N ALA A 237 10.78 2.12 1.73
CA ALA A 237 10.03 1.57 2.87
C ALA A 237 10.39 2.19 4.23
N GLU A 238 10.85 3.45 4.22
CA GLU A 238 11.03 4.28 5.40
C GLU A 238 9.78 5.13 5.63
N LEU A 239 9.54 5.50 6.90
CA LEU A 239 8.45 6.35 7.31
C LEU A 239 8.68 7.79 6.82
N PRO A 240 7.77 8.34 5.99
CA PRO A 240 7.81 9.73 5.57
C PRO A 240 7.82 10.72 6.76
N LYS A 241 8.35 11.92 6.55
CA LYS A 241 8.28 13.02 7.52
C LYS A 241 6.87 13.59 7.58
N THR A 242 6.22 13.70 6.44
CA THR A 242 4.81 14.10 6.37
C THR A 242 3.92 12.89 6.17
N LEU A 243 2.90 12.76 7.02
CA LEU A 243 1.93 11.69 6.94
C LEU A 243 0.54 12.31 6.70
N GLY A 244 -0.12 11.83 5.67
CA GLY A 244 -1.51 12.12 5.37
C GLY A 244 -2.42 10.95 5.72
N ARG A 245 -3.61 10.97 5.12
CA ARG A 245 -4.62 9.92 5.29
C ARG A 245 -4.84 9.23 3.94
N PRO A 246 -4.37 7.98 3.77
CA PRO A 246 -4.63 7.21 2.56
C PRO A 246 -6.14 7.11 2.29
N GLY A 247 -6.54 7.57 1.11
CA GLY A 247 -7.93 7.58 0.68
C GLY A 247 -8.03 7.77 -0.82
N ILE A 248 -9.21 7.52 -1.39
CA ILE A 248 -9.46 7.82 -2.80
C ILE A 248 -9.30 9.34 -2.97
N ALA A 249 -8.30 9.76 -3.74
CA ALA A 249 -8.09 11.15 -4.07
C ALA A 249 -9.34 11.68 -4.80
N THR A 250 -9.91 12.78 -4.30
CA THR A 250 -10.99 13.51 -4.98
C THR A 250 -10.34 14.57 -5.86
N HIS A 251 -9.79 14.15 -7.00
CA HIS A 251 -9.29 15.04 -8.05
C HIS A 251 -10.18 14.88 -9.29
#